data_AF-A0A519RIC9-F1
#
_entry.id   AF-A0A519RIC9-F1
#
_cell.length_a   1.000
_cell.length_b   1.000
_cell.length_c   1.000
_cell.angle_alpha   90.00
_cell.angle_beta   90.00
_cell.angle_gamma   90.00
#
_symmetry.space_group_name_H-M   'P 1'
#
loop_
_entity.id
_entity.type
_entity.pdbx_description
1 polymer ?
#
loop_
_entity_poly.entity_id
_entity_poly.type
_entity_poly.pdbx_seq_one_letter_code
_entity_poly.pdbx_strand_id
1 'polypeptide(L)'
;MSDTVWRYFELFLLKINKMGTQTNNTFSIKAKTCTLLCKSQEENDCILGNGVQYVIPIYQRPYSWTYEQIRKFIDDIFTSFWGENRNSASEPMFIGTMQLSNSKEILNGKEIIDGQQRLTTFLLLLKILKTQYPENNKLNNIELNWLQTKVNNGKQQKFLQECLNAAEHITPNEVNSYLNNAYIIREIFNEEILTDKDEADFIFDTDKFVDYLFSNIYFVVIETQAPLTKTLQIFNAINTTGLDLNGGDIFKIKMFEYLTRIENKPDTVFEEISRLYETVDSYNAENKEITTDIPGILGIYKYILISKFGLDKSLNQYSTNHFYDLLFDNLLSNGNNKEFKGKSIKLSLDEIEKLVNVRYEWEKNQFPTAEDASAMQLIWWSRYGRYWVLDFVFMYAFCDDENCWQNLWIFNRKLSKLYSVYSVRYAKGLNRIHTFTYHLIDLILKKDFEGIITSINNLIISEENKPVFEKLINGDITENTKVKNIVCRLSALLAEKEIFSAKDDESIKRVRNIFDGQVDIEHIEAYNYFDETLREEKRIEWADKINSLGNLMVLESSINRSISNKPYSEKLLKYPSSSFTIVKKQAELAEWNLEKCELRRDVEAKKIVEYLFN
;
A
#
# COMPACT_ATOMS: atom_id res chain seq x y z
N MET A 1 -34.86 18.76 2.19
CA MET A 1 -34.49 17.50 1.45
C MET A 1 -35.74 16.81 0.88
N SER A 2 -35.68 16.17 -0.31
CA SER A 2 -36.84 15.57 -1.00
C SER A 2 -37.27 14.20 -0.43
N ASP A 3 -38.57 13.87 -0.56
CA ASP A 3 -39.21 12.57 -0.20
C ASP A 3 -38.46 11.31 -0.70
N THR A 4 -37.59 11.48 -1.68
CA THR A 4 -36.79 10.40 -2.26
C THR A 4 -35.71 9.91 -1.29
N VAL A 5 -35.06 10.81 -0.53
CA VAL A 5 -34.01 10.45 0.44
C VAL A 5 -34.61 9.65 1.61
N TRP A 6 -35.76 10.07 2.11
CA TRP A 6 -36.51 9.36 3.15
C TRP A 6 -36.94 7.96 2.74
N ARG A 7 -37.35 7.79 1.47
CA ARG A 7 -37.78 6.48 0.95
C ARG A 7 -36.61 5.51 0.75
N TYR A 8 -35.43 6.00 0.33
CA TYR A 8 -34.21 5.19 0.30
C TYR A 8 -33.76 4.79 1.72
N PHE A 9 -33.99 5.67 2.69
CA PHE A 9 -33.65 5.45 4.09
C PHE A 9 -34.58 4.41 4.77
N GLU A 10 -35.89 4.45 4.53
CA GLU A 10 -36.81 3.39 5.02
C GLU A 10 -36.48 2.02 4.42
N LEU A 11 -36.15 1.96 3.13
CA LEU A 11 -35.72 0.74 2.47
C LEU A 11 -34.40 0.19 3.05
N PHE A 12 -33.49 1.07 3.49
CA PHE A 12 -32.26 0.70 4.18
C PHE A 12 -32.53 0.08 5.56
N LEU A 13 -33.39 0.70 6.38
CA LEU A 13 -33.77 0.17 7.70
C LEU A 13 -34.48 -1.18 7.61
N LEU A 14 -35.37 -1.35 6.62
CA LEU A 14 -36.04 -2.63 6.33
C LEU A 14 -35.06 -3.74 5.92
N LYS A 15 -33.96 -3.39 5.25
CA LYS A 15 -32.93 -4.34 4.80
C LYS A 15 -32.06 -4.83 5.97
N ILE A 16 -31.77 -3.98 6.94
CA ILE A 16 -31.05 -4.34 8.18
C ILE A 16 -31.94 -5.24 9.07
N ASN A 17 -33.21 -4.88 9.25
CA ASN A 17 -34.13 -5.66 10.09
C ASN A 17 -34.44 -7.06 9.54
N LYS A 18 -34.34 -7.28 8.22
CA LYS A 18 -34.51 -8.61 7.60
C LYS A 18 -33.30 -9.54 7.73
N MET A 19 -32.13 -9.05 8.14
CA MET A 19 -30.92 -9.88 8.31
C MET A 19 -30.84 -10.62 9.66
N GLY A 20 -31.81 -10.42 10.55
CA GLY A 20 -31.82 -11.07 11.87
C GLY A 20 -32.98 -12.03 12.05
N THR A 21 -32.85 -13.28 11.62
CA THR A 21 -33.58 -14.39 12.26
C THR A 21 -32.74 -15.67 12.34
N GLN A 22 -32.54 -16.10 13.60
CA GLN A 22 -32.13 -17.43 14.10
C GLN A 22 -30.70 -17.94 13.86
N THR A 23 -29.83 -17.81 14.88
CA THR A 23 -29.30 -18.90 15.77
C THR A 23 -28.06 -18.42 16.55
N ASN A 24 -28.02 -18.72 17.86
CA ASN A 24 -26.98 -18.42 18.86
C ASN A 24 -26.61 -16.94 19.13
N ASN A 25 -26.66 -16.59 20.41
CA ASN A 25 -26.74 -15.25 21.00
C ASN A 25 -25.44 -14.39 20.95
N THR A 26 -24.78 -14.26 19.81
CA THR A 26 -23.49 -13.52 19.71
C THR A 26 -23.39 -12.49 18.60
N PHE A 27 -24.43 -12.34 17.78
CA PHE A 27 -24.45 -11.38 16.68
C PHE A 27 -25.78 -10.63 16.63
N SER A 28 -25.76 -9.31 16.80
CA SER A 28 -26.93 -8.47 16.54
C SER A 28 -26.53 -7.11 15.98
N ILE A 29 -27.36 -6.58 15.08
CA ILE A 29 -27.26 -5.22 14.56
C ILE A 29 -28.60 -4.55 14.86
N LYS A 30 -28.56 -3.42 15.55
CA LYS A 30 -29.73 -2.57 15.79
C LYS A 30 -29.46 -1.20 15.21
N ALA A 31 -30.35 -0.70 14.37
CA ALA A 31 -30.28 0.65 13.83
C ALA A 31 -31.41 1.49 14.42
N LYS A 32 -31.10 2.69 14.85
CA LYS A 32 -32.07 3.65 15.41
C LYS A 32 -31.70 5.07 15.01
N THR A 33 -32.72 5.89 14.81
CA THR A 33 -32.53 7.32 14.54
C THR A 33 -32.44 8.04 15.87
N CYS A 34 -31.40 8.85 16.07
CA CYS A 34 -31.19 9.58 17.31
C CYS A 34 -31.02 11.08 17.08
N THR A 35 -31.55 11.87 18.02
CA THR A 35 -31.17 13.28 18.20
C THR A 35 -30.12 13.42 19.30
N LEU A 36 -29.59 14.63 19.52
CA LEU A 36 -28.70 14.89 20.65
C LEU A 36 -29.45 14.75 21.99
N LEU A 37 -30.63 15.37 22.12
CA LEU A 37 -31.54 15.24 23.28
C LEU A 37 -32.99 15.01 22.82
N CYS A 38 -33.80 14.38 23.65
CA CYS A 38 -35.23 14.13 23.34
C CYS A 38 -36.07 15.41 23.41
N LYS A 39 -37.01 15.57 22.47
CA LYS A 39 -38.01 16.67 22.48
C LYS A 39 -39.07 16.54 23.60
N SER A 40 -39.33 15.33 24.09
CA SER A 40 -40.33 15.01 25.13
C SER A 40 -40.15 13.55 25.61
N GLN A 41 -40.85 13.14 26.67
CA GLN A 41 -40.82 11.77 27.23
C GLN A 41 -41.37 10.66 26.30
N GLU A 42 -41.81 11.00 25.08
CA GLU A 42 -42.28 10.04 24.09
C GLU A 42 -41.14 9.65 23.12
N GLU A 43 -40.68 8.40 23.26
CA GLU A 43 -40.02 7.51 22.28
C GLU A 43 -39.18 8.12 21.14
N ASN A 44 -38.26 9.05 21.42
CA ASN A 44 -37.14 9.32 20.52
C ASN A 44 -35.83 8.91 21.20
N ASP A 45 -35.08 7.99 20.58
CA ASP A 45 -33.74 7.63 21.03
C ASP A 45 -32.83 8.88 20.99
N CYS A 46 -32.06 9.12 22.04
CA CYS A 46 -31.11 10.24 22.12
C CYS A 46 -29.69 9.76 22.44
N ILE A 47 -28.70 10.56 22.04
CA ILE A 47 -27.29 10.32 22.35
C ILE A 47 -26.97 10.81 23.77
N LEU A 48 -27.47 11.97 24.17
CA LEU A 48 -27.23 12.58 25.47
C LEU A 48 -28.41 12.34 26.42
N GLY A 49 -28.15 12.22 27.73
CA GLY A 49 -29.19 12.11 28.77
C GLY A 49 -29.54 10.68 29.22
N ASN A 50 -29.08 9.65 28.52
CA ASN A 50 -29.32 8.24 28.88
C ASN A 50 -28.30 7.65 29.87
N GLY A 51 -27.44 8.49 30.46
CA GLY A 51 -26.32 8.04 31.31
C GLY A 51 -25.31 7.15 30.57
N VAL A 52 -25.30 7.20 29.24
CA VAL A 52 -24.40 6.41 28.39
C VAL A 52 -23.06 7.13 28.30
N GLN A 53 -21.97 6.38 28.49
CA GLN A 53 -20.62 6.90 28.34
C GLN A 53 -20.02 6.44 27.00
N TYR A 54 -19.67 7.38 26.15
CA TYR A 54 -19.07 7.10 24.86
C TYR A 54 -17.55 7.06 24.97
N VAL A 55 -16.93 6.01 24.45
CA VAL A 55 -15.49 5.80 24.48
C VAL A 55 -14.96 5.73 23.06
N ILE A 56 -14.06 6.63 22.70
CA ILE A 56 -13.21 6.49 21.52
C ILE A 56 -12.10 5.50 21.89
N PRO A 57 -12.11 4.28 21.32
CA PRO A 57 -11.18 3.23 21.71
C PRO A 57 -9.76 3.50 21.20
N ILE A 58 -8.77 2.79 21.75
CA ILE A 58 -7.34 3.03 21.46
C ILE A 58 -6.99 2.84 19.98
N TYR A 59 -7.78 2.04 19.25
CA TYR A 59 -7.56 1.75 17.84
C TYR A 59 -8.08 2.80 16.86
N GLN A 60 -8.75 3.84 17.35
CA GLN A 60 -9.15 4.97 16.53
C GLN A 60 -8.01 5.96 16.32
N ARG A 61 -8.08 6.70 15.20
CA ARG A 61 -7.14 7.81 14.95
C ARG A 61 -7.45 9.03 15.85
N PRO A 62 -6.45 9.87 16.17
CA PRO A 62 -6.66 11.14 16.87
C PRO A 62 -7.69 12.05 16.19
N TYR A 63 -8.21 13.03 16.92
CA TYR A 63 -9.05 14.08 16.34
C TYR A 63 -8.22 14.91 15.36
N SER A 64 -8.64 14.93 14.09
CA SER A 64 -7.84 15.40 12.96
C SER A 64 -8.64 16.26 11.97
N TRP A 65 -9.85 16.69 12.33
CA TRP A 65 -10.60 17.59 11.47
C TRP A 65 -9.89 18.94 11.31
N THR A 66 -9.76 19.39 10.06
CA THR A 66 -9.13 20.68 9.71
C THR A 66 -10.16 21.80 9.62
N TYR A 67 -9.69 23.02 9.41
CA TYR A 67 -10.55 24.20 9.22
C TYR A 67 -11.67 23.97 8.20
N GLU A 68 -11.38 23.40 7.02
CA GLU A 68 -12.39 23.18 5.97
C GLU A 68 -13.51 22.24 6.42
N GLN A 69 -13.17 21.17 7.14
CA GLN A 69 -14.14 20.19 7.62
C GLN A 69 -15.00 20.77 8.74
N ILE A 70 -14.39 21.52 9.66
CA ILE A 70 -15.09 22.21 10.75
C ILE A 70 -16.00 23.29 10.17
N ARG A 71 -15.50 24.13 9.25
CA ARG A 71 -16.27 25.20 8.59
C ARG A 71 -17.50 24.64 7.93
N LYS A 72 -17.34 23.68 7.03
CA LYS A 72 -18.47 23.02 6.39
C LYS A 72 -19.48 22.47 7.39
N PHE A 73 -19.01 21.81 8.45
CA PHE A 73 -19.90 21.23 9.45
C PHE A 73 -20.71 22.27 10.22
N ILE A 74 -20.10 23.39 10.60
CA ILE A 74 -20.79 24.49 11.28
C ILE A 74 -21.72 25.22 10.31
N ASP A 75 -21.26 25.50 9.09
CA ASP A 75 -22.07 26.12 8.03
C ASP A 75 -23.32 25.29 7.75
N ASP A 76 -23.20 23.98 7.59
CA ASP A 76 -24.34 23.08 7.35
C ASP A 76 -25.36 23.14 8.51
N ILE A 77 -24.91 23.30 9.77
CA ILE A 77 -25.80 23.48 10.95
C ILE A 77 -26.55 24.80 10.84
N PHE A 78 -25.86 25.90 10.51
CA PHE A 78 -26.51 27.21 10.35
C PHE A 78 -27.47 27.21 9.17
N THR A 79 -27.04 26.74 7.99
CA THR A 79 -27.89 26.64 6.79
C THR A 79 -29.16 25.84 7.07
N SER A 80 -29.10 24.78 7.86
CA SER A 80 -30.28 24.00 8.23
C SER A 80 -31.13 24.63 9.34
N PHE A 81 -30.55 25.48 10.19
CA PHE A 81 -31.27 26.26 11.21
C PHE A 81 -32.11 27.39 10.63
N TRP A 82 -31.58 28.20 9.72
CA TRP A 82 -32.25 29.42 9.22
C TRP A 82 -32.37 29.52 7.69
N GLY A 83 -31.91 28.51 6.93
CA GLY A 83 -31.84 28.53 5.46
C GLY A 83 -30.71 29.37 4.90
N GLU A 84 -30.42 29.25 3.59
CA GLU A 84 -29.37 30.03 2.91
C GLU A 84 -29.58 31.55 3.03
N ASN A 85 -30.84 31.99 3.13
CA ASN A 85 -31.23 33.40 3.23
C ASN A 85 -31.58 33.84 4.67
N ARG A 86 -31.28 33.03 5.70
CA ARG A 86 -31.53 33.32 7.13
C ARG A 86 -32.99 33.61 7.55
N ASN A 87 -33.95 33.37 6.65
CA ASN A 87 -35.37 33.66 6.84
C ASN A 87 -36.26 32.46 6.50
N SER A 88 -35.68 31.26 6.47
CA SER A 88 -36.41 30.01 6.24
C SER A 88 -36.71 29.30 7.55
N ALA A 89 -37.81 28.53 7.58
CA ALA A 89 -38.08 27.64 8.70
C ALA A 89 -36.95 26.61 8.84
N SER A 90 -36.58 26.29 10.07
CA SER A 90 -35.54 25.33 10.37
C SER A 90 -35.88 23.94 9.81
N GLU A 91 -35.00 23.32 9.04
CA GLU A 91 -35.16 21.95 8.54
C GLU A 91 -34.37 20.95 9.40
N PRO A 92 -34.86 19.70 9.57
CA PRO A 92 -34.05 18.62 10.14
C PRO A 92 -32.72 18.42 9.41
N MET A 93 -31.61 18.41 10.15
CA MET A 93 -30.28 18.15 9.61
C MET A 93 -29.90 16.68 9.81
N PHE A 94 -29.48 16.00 8.74
CA PHE A 94 -28.88 14.67 8.84
C PHE A 94 -27.37 14.76 8.67
N ILE A 95 -26.64 14.26 9.66
CA ILE A 95 -25.17 14.37 9.73
C ILE A 95 -24.46 13.03 9.62
N GLY A 96 -25.19 12.01 9.16
CA GLY A 96 -24.67 10.70 8.81
C GLY A 96 -24.92 9.60 9.84
N THR A 97 -24.27 8.46 9.60
CA THR A 97 -24.32 7.28 10.46
C THR A 97 -23.27 7.35 11.56
N MET A 98 -23.55 6.71 12.68
CA MET A 98 -22.61 6.47 13.78
C MET A 98 -22.67 4.98 14.11
N GLN A 99 -21.51 4.34 14.27
CA GLN A 99 -21.46 2.93 14.65
C GLN A 99 -20.90 2.76 16.06
N LEU A 100 -21.64 2.02 16.87
CA LEU A 100 -21.34 1.77 18.27
C LEU A 100 -21.22 0.26 18.53
N SER A 101 -20.39 -0.07 19.51
CA SER A 101 -20.39 -1.38 20.14
C SER A 101 -20.46 -1.23 21.66
N ASN A 102 -20.84 -2.28 22.39
CA ASN A 102 -20.85 -2.21 23.84
C ASN A 102 -19.42 -2.13 24.38
N SER A 103 -19.17 -1.20 25.30
CA SER A 103 -17.91 -1.17 26.03
C SER A 103 -17.78 -2.40 26.91
N LYS A 104 -16.58 -2.98 26.95
CA LYS A 104 -16.27 -4.12 27.82
C LYS A 104 -15.91 -3.69 29.25
N GLU A 105 -15.52 -2.44 29.43
CA GLU A 105 -14.95 -1.94 30.69
C GLU A 105 -15.91 -1.03 31.47
N ILE A 106 -16.74 -0.28 30.76
CA ILE A 106 -17.61 0.73 31.36
C ILE A 106 -19.05 0.22 31.36
N LEU A 107 -19.65 0.18 32.55
CA LEU A 107 -21.07 -0.12 32.72
C LEU A 107 -21.89 0.96 32.01
N ASN A 108 -22.80 0.56 31.10
CA ASN A 108 -23.51 1.48 30.20
C ASN A 108 -22.60 2.27 29.23
N GLY A 109 -21.39 1.78 28.98
CA GLY A 109 -20.46 2.39 28.03
C GLY A 109 -20.68 1.89 26.59
N LYS A 110 -20.41 2.75 25.61
CA LYS A 110 -20.45 2.45 24.18
C LYS A 110 -19.13 2.85 23.52
N GLU A 111 -18.48 1.91 22.84
CA GLU A 111 -17.28 2.19 22.05
C GLU A 111 -17.66 2.71 20.66
N ILE A 112 -17.05 3.84 20.27
CA ILE A 112 -17.28 4.49 18.99
C ILE A 112 -16.39 3.84 17.93
N ILE A 113 -17.02 3.20 16.96
CA ILE A 113 -16.36 2.58 15.81
C ILE A 113 -16.32 3.55 14.63
N ASP A 114 -17.38 4.35 14.46
CA ASP A 114 -17.45 5.43 13.49
C ASP A 114 -18.24 6.62 14.05
N GLY A 115 -17.97 7.82 13.52
CA GLY A 115 -18.59 9.07 13.94
C GLY A 115 -17.76 9.84 14.97
N GLN A 116 -16.57 9.34 15.33
CA GLN A 116 -15.75 9.94 16.38
C GLN A 116 -15.38 11.42 16.13
N GLN A 117 -15.10 11.80 14.88
CA GLN A 117 -14.72 13.18 14.53
C GLN A 117 -15.90 14.13 14.70
N ARG A 118 -17.07 13.80 14.10
CA ARG A 118 -18.34 14.54 14.21
C ARG A 118 -18.76 14.75 15.66
N LEU A 119 -18.73 13.67 16.46
CA LEU A 119 -19.17 13.72 17.85
C LEU A 119 -18.21 14.54 18.73
N THR A 120 -16.90 14.46 18.45
CA THR A 120 -15.90 15.31 19.10
C THR A 120 -16.13 16.78 18.77
N THR A 121 -16.38 17.13 17.50
CA THR A 121 -16.66 18.51 17.10
C THR A 121 -17.93 19.06 17.76
N PHE A 122 -18.99 18.26 17.91
CA PHE A 122 -20.18 18.65 18.68
C PHE A 122 -19.86 18.96 20.13
N LEU A 123 -19.09 18.10 20.80
CA LEU A 123 -18.69 18.32 22.18
C LEU A 123 -17.96 19.66 22.33
N LEU A 124 -17.05 19.97 21.41
CA LEU A 124 -16.34 21.25 21.40
C LEU A 124 -17.29 22.42 21.14
N LEU A 125 -18.25 22.30 20.22
CA LEU A 125 -19.27 23.33 19.98
C LEU A 125 -20.11 23.59 21.25
N LEU A 126 -20.57 22.55 21.95
CA LEU A 126 -21.31 22.71 23.21
C LEU A 126 -20.47 23.39 24.29
N LYS A 127 -19.17 23.07 24.36
CA LYS A 127 -18.22 23.76 25.24
C LYS A 127 -18.13 25.26 24.91
N ILE A 128 -18.00 25.61 23.63
CA ILE A 128 -17.97 27.02 23.20
C ILE A 128 -19.28 27.74 23.58
N LEU A 129 -20.43 27.15 23.25
CA LEU A 129 -21.73 27.74 23.55
C LEU A 129 -21.95 27.93 25.06
N LYS A 130 -21.59 26.94 25.88
CA LYS A 130 -21.70 27.03 27.35
C LYS A 130 -20.81 28.14 27.93
N THR A 131 -19.67 28.40 27.29
CA THR A 131 -18.75 29.46 27.67
C THR A 131 -19.21 30.84 27.20
N GLN A 132 -19.77 30.97 26.00
CA GLN A 132 -20.24 32.25 25.46
C GLN A 132 -21.61 32.68 26.01
N TYR A 133 -22.47 31.73 26.36
CA TYR A 133 -23.84 31.96 26.82
C TYR A 133 -24.10 31.29 28.19
N PRO A 134 -23.41 31.73 29.25
CA PRO A 134 -23.51 31.11 30.58
C PRO A 134 -24.89 31.26 31.23
N GLU A 135 -25.74 32.17 30.74
CA GLU A 135 -27.12 32.36 31.24
C GLU A 135 -28.12 31.34 30.64
N ASN A 136 -27.72 30.55 29.64
CA ASN A 136 -28.61 29.57 29.02
C ASN A 136 -28.79 28.32 29.90
N ASN A 137 -29.96 28.19 30.51
CA ASN A 137 -30.28 27.09 31.42
C ASN A 137 -30.16 25.69 30.77
N LYS A 138 -30.51 25.55 29.48
CA LYS A 138 -30.48 24.25 28.78
C LYS A 138 -29.03 23.77 28.57
N LEU A 139 -28.12 24.67 28.21
CA LEU A 139 -26.68 24.37 28.11
C LEU A 139 -26.06 24.07 29.48
N ASN A 140 -26.48 24.78 30.52
CA ASN A 140 -25.96 24.59 31.88
C ASN A 140 -26.29 23.21 32.46
N ASN A 141 -27.47 22.67 32.15
CA ASN A 141 -27.92 21.37 32.63
C ASN A 141 -27.19 20.17 31.99
N ILE A 142 -26.35 20.38 30.98
CA ILE A 142 -25.61 19.31 30.31
C ILE A 142 -24.18 19.22 30.82
N GLU A 143 -23.80 18.03 31.28
CA GLU A 143 -22.41 17.70 31.56
C GLU A 143 -21.65 17.43 30.24
N LEU A 144 -20.36 17.76 30.19
CA LEU A 144 -19.50 17.57 29.01
C LEU A 144 -18.56 16.36 29.15
N ASN A 145 -18.82 15.46 30.10
CA ASN A 145 -17.99 14.30 30.45
C ASN A 145 -18.45 12.99 29.79
N TRP A 146 -19.45 13.04 28.91
CA TRP A 146 -20.04 11.87 28.26
C TRP A 146 -19.15 11.23 27.18
N LEU A 147 -18.08 11.92 26.74
CA LEU A 147 -17.10 11.39 25.78
C LEU A 147 -15.73 11.22 26.44
N GLN A 148 -15.13 10.05 26.23
CA GLN A 148 -13.76 9.75 26.62
C GLN A 148 -12.96 9.21 25.43
N THR A 149 -11.65 9.37 25.44
CA THR A 149 -10.76 8.82 24.40
C THR A 149 -9.57 8.07 24.98
N LYS A 150 -9.33 6.86 24.48
CA LYS A 150 -8.17 6.03 24.84
C LYS A 150 -7.03 6.19 23.84
N VAL A 151 -7.20 7.00 22.79
CA VAL A 151 -6.21 7.18 21.73
C VAL A 151 -4.89 7.71 22.30
N ASN A 152 -3.79 7.17 21.78
CA ASN A 152 -2.42 7.41 22.28
C ASN A 152 -2.32 7.16 23.79
N ASN A 153 -2.92 6.07 24.27
CA ASN A 153 -2.95 5.64 25.67
C ASN A 153 -3.39 6.74 26.65
N GLY A 154 -4.48 7.41 26.26
CA GLY A 154 -5.07 8.50 27.04
C GLY A 154 -4.33 9.84 26.93
N LYS A 155 -3.27 9.99 26.12
CA LYS A 155 -2.68 11.31 25.85
C LYS A 155 -3.73 12.25 25.24
N GLN A 156 -4.55 11.75 24.32
CA GLN A 156 -5.64 12.53 23.74
C GLN A 156 -6.71 12.88 24.79
N GLN A 157 -6.93 12.04 25.82
CA GLN A 157 -7.85 12.37 26.91
C GLN A 157 -7.35 13.56 27.71
N LYS A 158 -6.03 13.64 27.95
CA LYS A 158 -5.43 14.79 28.66
C LYS A 158 -5.68 16.08 27.88
N PHE A 159 -5.46 16.06 26.56
CA PHE A 159 -5.71 17.20 25.68
C PHE A 159 -7.19 17.60 25.62
N LEU A 160 -8.09 16.62 25.53
CA LEU A 160 -9.53 16.86 25.59
C LEU A 160 -9.92 17.50 26.93
N GLN A 161 -9.41 16.96 28.04
CA GLN A 161 -9.74 17.46 29.38
C GLN A 161 -9.20 18.87 29.62
N GLU A 162 -8.00 19.17 29.13
CA GLU A 162 -7.43 20.52 29.14
C GLU A 162 -8.35 21.50 28.39
N CYS A 163 -8.87 21.12 27.23
CA CYS A 163 -9.82 21.94 26.46
C CYS A 163 -11.16 22.11 27.18
N LEU A 164 -11.72 21.05 27.76
CA LEU A 164 -13.00 21.12 28.48
C LEU A 164 -12.89 21.96 29.75
N ASN A 165 -11.73 21.95 30.41
CA ASN A 165 -11.43 22.73 31.60
C ASN A 165 -10.94 24.15 31.29
N ALA A 166 -10.72 24.49 30.02
CA ALA A 166 -10.22 25.81 29.63
C ALA A 166 -11.22 26.92 30.03
N ALA A 167 -10.66 28.04 30.50
CA ALA A 167 -11.40 29.25 30.86
C ALA A 167 -12.03 29.92 29.63
N GLU A 168 -12.73 31.04 29.84
CA GLU A 168 -13.55 31.69 28.79
C GLU A 168 -12.77 32.06 27.52
N HIS A 169 -11.49 32.40 27.65
CA HIS A 169 -10.64 32.77 26.52
C HIS A 169 -9.79 31.58 26.03
N ILE A 170 -10.38 30.76 25.16
CA ILE A 170 -9.63 29.74 24.41
C ILE A 170 -8.73 30.43 23.38
N THR A 171 -7.43 30.13 23.44
CA THR A 171 -6.43 30.60 22.47
C THR A 171 -5.99 29.46 21.56
N PRO A 172 -5.50 29.77 20.33
CA PRO A 172 -4.91 28.77 19.46
C PRO A 172 -3.76 28.03 20.14
N ASN A 173 -3.64 26.73 19.89
CA ASN A 173 -2.57 25.91 20.45
C ASN A 173 -2.05 24.94 19.39
N GLU A 174 -0.78 25.06 19.02
CA GLU A 174 -0.17 24.25 17.96
C GLU A 174 -0.03 22.75 18.31
N VAL A 175 -0.07 22.41 19.60
CA VAL A 175 0.15 21.04 20.10
C VAL A 175 -1.16 20.34 20.44
N ASN A 176 -2.09 21.05 21.08
CA ASN A 176 -3.39 20.50 21.48
C ASN A 176 -4.45 20.80 20.41
N SER A 177 -4.71 19.82 19.55
CA SER A 177 -5.69 19.94 18.45
C SER A 177 -7.11 20.23 18.93
N TYR A 178 -7.51 19.81 20.13
CA TYR A 178 -8.83 20.12 20.68
C TYR A 178 -8.96 21.61 21.00
N LEU A 179 -7.94 22.22 21.63
CA LEU A 179 -7.91 23.66 21.90
C LEU A 179 -7.90 24.48 20.61
N ASN A 180 -7.05 24.12 19.65
CA ASN A 180 -6.99 24.80 18.36
C ASN A 180 -8.34 24.74 17.62
N ASN A 181 -8.95 23.57 17.58
CA ASN A 181 -10.21 23.39 16.88
C ASN A 181 -11.38 24.03 17.63
N ALA A 182 -11.35 24.08 18.97
CA ALA A 182 -12.32 24.86 19.75
C ALA A 182 -12.21 26.36 19.46
N TYR A 183 -10.98 26.89 19.31
CA TYR A 183 -10.76 28.25 18.85
C TYR A 183 -11.36 28.47 17.44
N ILE A 184 -11.06 27.59 16.48
CA ILE A 184 -11.60 27.66 15.11
C ILE A 184 -13.14 27.64 15.13
N ILE A 185 -13.76 26.74 15.89
CA ILE A 185 -15.23 26.66 16.04
C ILE A 185 -15.78 27.98 16.55
N ARG A 186 -15.14 28.60 17.56
CA ARG A 186 -15.57 29.89 18.09
C ARG A 186 -15.50 31.00 17.05
N GLU A 187 -14.41 31.09 16.29
CA GLU A 187 -14.26 32.12 15.26
C GLU A 187 -15.33 31.96 14.17
N ILE A 188 -15.52 30.74 13.65
CA ILE A 188 -16.54 30.46 12.63
C ILE A 188 -17.95 30.75 13.16
N PHE A 189 -18.26 30.32 14.39
CA PHE A 189 -19.55 30.59 15.01
C PHE A 189 -19.80 32.11 15.15
N ASN A 190 -18.79 32.86 15.59
CA ASN A 190 -18.88 34.32 15.68
C ASN A 190 -19.05 34.96 14.30
N GLU A 191 -18.35 34.47 13.27
CA GLU A 191 -18.54 34.93 11.89
C GLU A 191 -19.99 34.73 11.44
N GLU A 192 -20.57 33.55 11.64
CA GLU A 192 -21.94 33.23 11.22
C GLU A 192 -22.97 34.14 11.91
N ILE A 193 -22.83 34.42 13.21
CA ILE A 193 -23.77 35.30 13.93
C ILE A 193 -23.53 36.80 13.66
N LEU A 194 -22.34 37.21 13.19
CA LEU A 194 -21.96 38.62 12.96
C LEU A 194 -22.07 39.05 11.48
N THR A 195 -22.29 38.13 10.55
CA THR A 195 -22.32 38.40 9.11
C THR A 195 -23.68 38.93 8.65
N ASP A 196 -23.94 40.20 8.91
CA ASP A 196 -24.30 41.19 7.89
C ASP A 196 -24.45 42.54 8.59
N LYS A 197 -23.50 43.43 8.32
CA LYS A 197 -23.43 44.79 8.89
C LYS A 197 -24.55 45.72 8.40
N ASP A 198 -25.52 45.20 7.64
CA ASP A 198 -26.56 45.98 6.97
C ASP A 198 -27.99 45.70 7.49
N GLU A 199 -28.21 44.73 8.38
CA GLU A 199 -29.48 44.56 9.09
C GLU A 199 -29.33 44.88 10.59
N ALA A 200 -29.56 46.15 10.94
CA ALA A 200 -29.45 46.67 12.31
C ALA A 200 -30.39 46.00 13.35
N ASP A 201 -31.23 45.05 12.95
CA ASP A 201 -32.25 44.41 13.77
C ASP A 201 -32.04 42.88 13.98
N PHE A 202 -30.96 42.28 13.48
CA PHE A 202 -30.72 40.84 13.68
C PHE A 202 -30.18 40.54 15.10
N ILE A 203 -31.00 39.89 15.93
CA ILE A 203 -30.61 39.39 17.25
C ILE A 203 -30.54 37.86 17.20
N PHE A 204 -29.35 37.31 17.45
CA PHE A 204 -29.17 35.87 17.51
C PHE A 204 -29.91 35.26 18.72
N ASP A 205 -30.96 34.50 18.43
CA ASP A 205 -31.77 33.80 19.43
C ASP A 205 -31.08 32.48 19.84
N THR A 206 -30.28 32.57 20.90
CA THR A 206 -29.52 31.42 21.42
C THR A 206 -30.43 30.30 21.90
N ASP A 207 -31.59 30.61 22.49
CA ASP A 207 -32.52 29.57 22.97
C ASP A 207 -33.10 28.75 21.82
N LYS A 208 -33.49 29.40 20.73
CA LYS A 208 -33.94 28.69 19.51
C LYS A 208 -32.83 27.87 18.89
N PHE A 209 -31.61 28.40 18.84
CA PHE A 209 -30.47 27.67 18.28
C PHE A 209 -30.13 26.43 19.11
N VAL A 210 -30.11 26.55 20.44
CA VAL A 210 -29.88 25.43 21.35
C VAL A 210 -30.98 24.37 21.22
N ASP A 211 -32.24 24.79 21.13
CA ASP A 211 -33.37 23.87 20.87
C ASP A 211 -33.21 23.12 19.56
N TYR A 212 -32.77 23.83 18.51
CA TYR A 212 -32.48 23.26 17.21
C TYR A 212 -31.35 22.22 17.30
N LEU A 213 -30.21 22.58 17.89
CA LEU A 213 -29.08 21.66 18.05
C LEU A 213 -29.51 20.36 18.74
N PHE A 214 -30.26 20.48 19.83
CA PHE A 214 -30.68 19.34 20.63
C PHE A 214 -31.65 18.43 19.91
N SER A 215 -32.50 19.00 19.06
CA SER A 215 -33.75 18.34 18.72
C SER A 215 -33.98 18.18 17.22
N ASN A 216 -33.19 18.87 16.38
CA ASN A 216 -33.34 18.87 14.93
C ASN A 216 -32.09 18.36 14.20
N ILE A 217 -31.07 17.92 14.93
CA ILE A 217 -29.90 17.25 14.39
C ILE A 217 -30.05 15.73 14.58
N TYR A 218 -30.05 15.01 13.47
CA TYR A 218 -30.34 13.58 13.42
C TYR A 218 -29.11 12.76 12.99
N PHE A 219 -28.88 11.68 13.72
CA PHE A 219 -27.91 10.64 13.43
C PHE A 219 -28.62 9.30 13.26
N VAL A 220 -27.99 8.38 12.54
CA VAL A 220 -28.40 6.98 12.52
C VAL A 220 -27.37 6.18 13.31
N VAL A 221 -27.78 5.72 14.49
CA VAL A 221 -26.94 4.94 15.39
C VAL A 221 -27.11 3.46 15.06
N ILE A 222 -26.01 2.83 14.67
CA ILE A 222 -25.92 1.40 14.39
C ILE A 222 -25.19 0.74 15.54
N GLU A 223 -25.93 0.11 16.44
CA GLU A 223 -25.37 -0.67 17.54
C GLU A 223 -25.09 -2.10 17.07
N THR A 224 -23.82 -2.49 17.13
CA THR A 224 -23.37 -3.83 16.75
C THR A 224 -22.92 -4.59 17.99
N GLN A 225 -23.51 -5.76 18.20
CA GLN A 225 -23.01 -6.75 19.14
C GLN A 225 -22.31 -7.83 18.34
N ALA A 226 -21.01 -7.63 18.09
CA ALA A 226 -20.16 -8.58 17.40
C ALA A 226 -18.69 -8.34 17.79
N PRO A 227 -17.78 -9.30 17.52
CA PRO A 227 -16.34 -9.06 17.59
C PRO A 227 -15.92 -7.82 16.80
N LEU A 228 -14.86 -7.14 17.24
CA LEU A 228 -14.40 -5.87 16.68
C LEU A 228 -14.18 -5.96 15.16
N THR A 229 -13.51 -7.01 14.70
CA THR A 229 -13.33 -7.29 13.27
C THR A 229 -14.62 -7.36 12.48
N LYS A 230 -15.65 -8.05 13.01
CA LYS A 230 -16.95 -8.16 12.35
C LYS A 230 -17.67 -6.81 12.33
N THR A 231 -17.58 -6.06 13.42
CA THR A 231 -18.11 -4.71 13.54
C THR A 231 -17.48 -3.76 12.52
N LEU A 232 -16.18 -3.88 12.25
CA LEU A 232 -15.47 -3.09 11.23
C LEU A 232 -15.74 -3.56 9.80
N GLN A 233 -15.98 -4.85 9.57
CA GLN A 233 -16.48 -5.32 8.27
C GLN A 233 -17.86 -4.71 7.96
N ILE A 234 -18.73 -4.65 8.97
CA ILE A 234 -20.03 -3.98 8.86
C ILE A 234 -19.83 -2.49 8.58
N PHE A 235 -18.89 -1.83 9.25
CA PHE A 235 -18.53 -0.44 8.98
C PHE A 235 -18.16 -0.25 7.50
N ASN A 236 -17.19 -1.02 6.98
CA ASN A 236 -16.74 -0.91 5.60
C ASN A 236 -17.85 -1.18 4.58
N ALA A 237 -18.79 -2.08 4.90
CA ALA A 237 -19.92 -2.37 4.01
C ALA A 237 -20.98 -1.25 4.00
N ILE A 238 -21.08 -0.47 5.08
CA ILE A 238 -22.08 0.60 5.26
C ILE A 238 -21.53 1.97 4.84
N ASN A 239 -20.22 2.19 5.02
CA ASN A 239 -19.57 3.44 4.71
C ASN A 239 -19.55 3.65 3.19
N THR A 240 -20.40 4.57 2.70
CA THR A 240 -20.51 4.93 1.29
C THR A 240 -20.03 6.37 1.01
N THR A 241 -19.62 7.12 2.05
CA THR A 241 -19.32 8.56 1.98
C THR A 241 -18.01 8.99 2.67
N GLY A 242 -17.22 8.07 3.21
CA GLY A 242 -15.95 8.33 3.91
C GLY A 242 -14.73 7.62 3.30
N LEU A 243 -13.53 8.00 3.74
CA LEU A 243 -12.25 7.34 3.39
C LEU A 243 -12.32 5.85 3.77
N ASP A 244 -12.11 4.96 2.80
CA ASP A 244 -12.02 3.52 3.05
C ASP A 244 -10.92 3.21 4.06
N LEU A 245 -11.17 2.28 4.99
CA LEU A 245 -10.08 1.67 5.76
C LEU A 245 -9.19 0.90 4.79
N ASN A 246 -7.93 1.28 4.68
CA ASN A 246 -7.00 0.58 3.80
C ASN A 246 -6.70 -0.83 4.36
N GLY A 247 -6.14 -1.73 3.52
CA GLY A 247 -5.80 -3.10 3.96
C GLY A 247 -4.84 -3.13 5.17
N GLY A 248 -4.01 -2.11 5.32
CA GLY A 248 -3.12 -1.93 6.47
C GLY A 248 -3.89 -1.61 7.77
N ASP A 249 -4.92 -0.78 7.72
CA ASP A 249 -5.75 -0.44 8.88
C ASP A 249 -6.52 -1.67 9.38
N ILE A 250 -7.02 -2.48 8.45
CA ILE A 250 -7.69 -3.75 8.76
C ILE A 250 -6.71 -4.72 9.43
N PHE A 251 -5.48 -4.83 8.91
CA PHE A 251 -4.45 -5.66 9.55
C PHE A 251 -4.14 -5.18 10.98
N LYS A 252 -3.99 -3.87 11.19
CA LYS A 252 -3.70 -3.27 12.50
C LYS A 252 -4.69 -3.75 13.56
N ILE A 253 -5.97 -3.71 13.21
CA ILE A 253 -7.06 -4.05 14.13
C ILE A 253 -7.18 -5.56 14.30
N LYS A 254 -7.07 -6.34 13.23
CA LYS A 254 -7.04 -7.81 13.29
C LYS A 254 -5.89 -8.33 14.15
N MET A 255 -4.72 -7.71 14.03
CA MET A 255 -3.54 -8.04 14.82
C MET A 255 -3.74 -7.70 16.30
N PHE A 256 -4.31 -6.52 16.60
CA PHE A 256 -4.68 -6.15 17.97
C PHE A 256 -5.67 -7.16 18.58
N GLU A 257 -6.71 -7.54 17.83
CA GLU A 257 -7.70 -8.51 18.28
C GLU A 257 -7.07 -9.90 18.49
N TYR A 258 -6.18 -10.34 17.61
CA TYR A 258 -5.43 -11.58 17.77
C TYR A 258 -4.56 -11.57 19.03
N LEU A 259 -3.77 -10.51 19.23
CA LEU A 259 -2.86 -10.43 20.38
C LEU A 259 -3.62 -10.37 21.71
N THR A 260 -4.74 -9.65 21.78
CA THR A 260 -5.52 -9.51 23.01
C THR A 260 -6.39 -10.74 23.29
N ARG A 261 -7.09 -11.29 22.30
CA ARG A 261 -8.04 -12.40 22.51
C ARG A 261 -7.40 -13.79 22.48
N ILE A 262 -6.36 -13.99 21.67
CA ILE A 262 -5.74 -15.31 21.47
C ILE A 262 -4.44 -15.41 22.27
N GLU A 263 -3.57 -14.40 22.18
CA GLU A 263 -2.29 -14.38 22.91
C GLU A 263 -2.37 -13.76 24.32
N ASN A 264 -3.56 -13.31 24.75
CA ASN A 264 -3.83 -12.71 26.07
C ASN A 264 -2.90 -11.52 26.43
N LYS A 265 -2.52 -10.71 25.43
CA LYS A 265 -1.76 -9.48 25.64
C LYS A 265 -2.66 -8.36 26.19
N PRO A 266 -2.11 -7.43 27.00
CA PRO A 266 -2.87 -6.26 27.46
C PRO A 266 -3.16 -5.28 26.32
N ASP A 267 -4.17 -4.43 26.48
CA ASP A 267 -4.57 -3.42 25.49
C ASP A 267 -3.44 -2.44 25.10
N THR A 268 -2.44 -2.26 25.97
CA THR A 268 -1.25 -1.46 25.69
C THR A 268 -0.44 -1.97 24.49
N VAL A 269 -0.64 -3.22 24.07
CA VAL A 269 -0.02 -3.77 22.85
C VAL A 269 -0.41 -3.00 21.59
N PHE A 270 -1.52 -2.26 21.60
CA PHE A 270 -1.87 -1.39 20.49
C PHE A 270 -0.84 -0.27 20.24
N GLU A 271 -0.11 0.16 21.28
CA GLU A 271 1.00 1.08 21.10
C GLU A 271 2.14 0.45 20.32
N GLU A 272 2.49 -0.81 20.61
CA GLU A 272 3.54 -1.54 19.87
C GLU A 272 3.18 -1.64 18.38
N ILE A 273 1.92 -1.99 18.08
CA ILE A 273 1.42 -2.01 16.70
C ILE A 273 1.45 -0.60 16.08
N SER A 274 1.12 0.44 16.83
CA SER A 274 1.12 1.82 16.30
C SER A 274 2.53 2.33 16.04
N ARG A 275 3.48 2.06 16.94
CA ARG A 275 4.89 2.42 16.79
C ARG A 275 5.51 1.76 15.55
N LEU A 276 5.11 0.53 15.24
CA LEU A 276 5.52 -0.15 14.01
C LEU A 276 5.12 0.65 12.75
N TYR A 277 3.89 1.16 12.71
CA TYR A 277 3.40 1.96 11.57
C TYR A 277 4.11 3.31 11.51
N GLU A 278 4.25 3.97 12.67
CA GLU A 278 4.99 5.24 12.80
C GLU A 278 6.46 5.10 12.35
N THR A 279 7.08 3.94 12.59
CA THR A 279 8.46 3.65 12.15
C THR A 279 8.54 3.60 10.63
N VAL A 280 7.59 2.93 9.96
CA VAL A 280 7.51 2.90 8.49
C VAL A 280 7.32 4.31 7.92
N ASP A 281 6.42 5.10 8.52
CA ASP A 281 6.17 6.48 8.08
C ASP A 281 7.41 7.37 8.27
N SER A 282 8.12 7.21 9.40
CA SER A 282 9.35 7.94 9.70
C SER A 282 10.45 7.61 8.70
N TYR A 283 10.61 6.34 8.32
CA TYR A 283 11.58 5.92 7.32
C TYR A 283 11.29 6.46 5.93
N ASN A 284 10.02 6.47 5.51
CA ASN A 284 9.62 7.11 4.26
C ASN A 284 9.88 8.62 4.28
N ALA A 285 9.62 9.29 5.40
CA ALA A 285 9.89 10.72 5.55
C ALA A 285 11.40 11.03 5.45
N GLU A 286 12.26 10.20 6.06
CA GLU A 286 13.72 10.32 5.97
C GLU A 286 14.23 10.13 4.54
N ASN A 287 13.70 9.13 3.82
CA ASN A 287 14.06 8.84 2.44
C ASN A 287 13.47 9.84 1.43
N LYS A 288 12.59 10.76 1.86
CA LYS A 288 11.87 11.74 1.02
C LYS A 288 11.05 11.11 -0.11
N GLU A 289 10.73 9.83 0.00
CA GLU A 289 9.95 9.04 -0.94
C GLU A 289 9.25 7.89 -0.19
N ILE A 290 8.08 7.47 -0.68
CA ILE A 290 7.38 6.30 -0.14
C ILE A 290 8.05 5.04 -0.69
N THR A 291 9.04 4.54 0.05
CA THR A 291 9.80 3.33 -0.30
C THR A 291 9.02 2.05 -0.01
N THR A 292 8.23 2.03 1.05
CA THR A 292 7.40 0.88 1.44
C THR A 292 6.18 1.30 2.26
N ASP A 293 5.25 0.37 2.43
CA ASP A 293 4.08 0.51 3.29
C ASP A 293 3.87 -0.80 4.08
N ILE A 294 2.93 -0.79 5.01
CA ILE A 294 2.62 -1.99 5.80
C ILE A 294 2.18 -3.17 4.91
N PRO A 295 1.29 -3.02 3.92
CA PRO A 295 1.01 -4.07 2.95
C PRO A 295 2.24 -4.68 2.24
N GLY A 296 3.25 -3.86 1.91
CA GLY A 296 4.51 -4.29 1.34
C GLY A 296 5.33 -5.17 2.30
N ILE A 297 5.48 -4.72 3.55
CA ILE A 297 6.15 -5.49 4.62
C ILE A 297 5.42 -6.82 4.88
N LEU A 298 4.10 -6.77 4.99
CA LEU A 298 3.25 -7.94 5.18
C LEU A 298 3.33 -8.91 3.99
N GLY A 299 3.53 -8.39 2.78
CA GLY A 299 3.78 -9.18 1.58
C GLY A 299 5.05 -10.03 1.67
N ILE A 300 6.11 -9.50 2.30
CA ILE A 300 7.35 -10.25 2.61
C ILE A 300 7.07 -11.26 3.72
N TYR A 301 6.46 -10.82 4.82
CA TYR A 301 6.16 -11.67 5.98
C TYR A 301 5.29 -12.88 5.62
N LYS A 302 4.39 -12.73 4.64
CA LYS A 302 3.59 -13.84 4.07
C LYS A 302 4.47 -15.01 3.60
N TYR A 303 5.53 -14.74 2.85
CA TYR A 303 6.45 -15.78 2.38
C TYR A 303 7.13 -16.52 3.53
N ILE A 304 7.50 -15.77 4.57
CA ILE A 304 8.12 -16.29 5.78
C ILE A 304 7.14 -17.19 6.53
N LEU A 305 5.91 -16.74 6.75
CA LEU A 305 4.86 -17.52 7.42
C LEU A 305 4.56 -18.83 6.69
N ILE A 306 4.42 -18.78 5.36
CA ILE A 306 4.11 -19.97 4.55
C ILE A 306 5.22 -21.02 4.69
N SER A 307 6.48 -20.61 4.67
CA SER A 307 7.62 -21.52 4.85
C SER A 307 7.74 -22.00 6.30
N LYS A 308 7.76 -21.07 7.27
CA LYS A 308 7.95 -21.33 8.70
C LYS A 308 6.93 -22.33 9.27
N PHE A 309 5.66 -22.23 8.87
CA PHE A 309 4.60 -23.12 9.35
C PHE A 309 4.31 -24.30 8.39
N GLY A 310 5.08 -24.43 7.31
CA GLY A 310 4.91 -25.47 6.31
C GLY A 310 3.50 -25.47 5.70
N LEU A 311 3.00 -24.30 5.33
CA LEU A 311 1.70 -24.11 4.71
C LEU A 311 1.75 -24.45 3.22
N ASP A 312 0.57 -24.60 2.59
CA ASP A 312 0.49 -24.85 1.16
C ASP A 312 1.14 -23.71 0.36
N LYS A 313 2.08 -24.05 -0.54
CA LYS A 313 2.85 -23.07 -1.31
C LYS A 313 1.99 -22.31 -2.33
N SER A 314 0.80 -22.79 -2.66
CA SER A 314 -0.17 -22.06 -3.51
C SER A 314 -0.62 -20.74 -2.88
N LEU A 315 -0.59 -20.63 -1.54
CA LEU A 315 -0.88 -19.39 -0.81
C LEU A 315 0.03 -18.21 -1.20
N ASN A 316 1.22 -18.48 -1.74
CA ASN A 316 2.11 -17.43 -2.24
C ASN A 316 1.51 -16.64 -3.41
N GLN A 317 0.55 -17.24 -4.14
CA GLN A 317 -0.13 -16.61 -5.26
C GLN A 317 -1.21 -15.60 -4.81
N TYR A 318 -1.64 -15.65 -3.55
CA TYR A 318 -2.69 -14.78 -3.05
C TYR A 318 -2.15 -13.36 -2.85
N SER A 319 -3.02 -12.35 -3.02
CA SER A 319 -2.68 -10.99 -2.62
C SER A 319 -2.42 -10.93 -1.11
N THR A 320 -1.64 -9.96 -0.66
CA THR A 320 -1.33 -9.79 0.76
C THR A 320 -2.61 -9.72 1.59
N ASN A 321 -3.54 -8.84 1.23
CA ASN A 321 -4.80 -8.67 1.98
C ASN A 321 -5.61 -9.97 2.03
N HIS A 322 -5.77 -10.65 0.90
CA HIS A 322 -6.54 -11.90 0.86
C HIS A 322 -5.92 -13.00 1.74
N PHE A 323 -4.59 -13.13 1.72
CA PHE A 323 -3.89 -14.08 2.59
C PHE A 323 -4.14 -13.79 4.07
N TYR A 324 -3.95 -12.55 4.52
CA TYR A 324 -4.15 -12.19 5.92
C TYR A 324 -5.62 -12.25 6.33
N ASP A 325 -6.55 -11.96 5.42
CA ASP A 325 -7.97 -12.12 5.69
C ASP A 325 -8.31 -13.58 6.04
N LEU A 326 -7.90 -14.52 5.18
CA LEU A 326 -8.11 -15.95 5.44
C LEU A 326 -7.37 -16.43 6.70
N LEU A 327 -6.16 -15.92 6.93
CA LEU A 327 -5.36 -16.28 8.10
C LEU A 327 -6.02 -15.81 9.40
N PHE A 328 -6.44 -14.55 9.49
CA PHE A 328 -7.12 -14.05 10.68
C PHE A 328 -8.49 -14.66 10.87
N ASP A 329 -9.23 -14.95 9.80
CA ASP A 329 -10.50 -15.69 9.90
C ASP A 329 -10.26 -17.07 10.56
N ASN A 330 -9.15 -17.73 10.19
CA ASN A 330 -8.75 -18.98 10.83
C ASN A 330 -8.36 -18.81 12.30
N LEU A 331 -7.55 -17.80 12.61
CA LEU A 331 -7.03 -17.55 13.97
C LEU A 331 -8.08 -17.05 14.96
N LEU A 332 -9.03 -16.21 14.52
CA LEU A 332 -9.99 -15.52 15.39
C LEU A 332 -11.34 -16.24 15.51
N SER A 333 -11.72 -17.02 14.49
CA SER A 333 -13.06 -17.63 14.39
C SER A 333 -13.09 -19.14 14.59
N ASN A 334 -12.07 -19.72 15.27
CA ASN A 334 -11.89 -21.19 15.39
C ASN A 334 -12.00 -21.90 14.03
N GLY A 335 -11.36 -21.32 13.00
CA GLY A 335 -11.67 -21.63 11.61
C GLY A 335 -11.31 -23.06 11.20
N ASN A 336 -12.22 -23.68 10.43
CA ASN A 336 -12.00 -24.92 9.68
C ASN A 336 -11.48 -24.62 8.27
N ASN A 337 -10.69 -23.56 8.11
CA ASN A 337 -10.14 -23.19 6.81
C ASN A 337 -9.17 -24.30 6.36
N LYS A 338 -9.39 -24.88 5.17
CA LYS A 338 -8.69 -26.10 4.75
C LYS A 338 -7.20 -25.84 4.59
N GLU A 339 -6.87 -24.62 4.17
CA GLU A 339 -5.54 -24.11 3.88
C GLU A 339 -4.65 -24.02 5.12
N PHE A 340 -5.25 -23.89 6.31
CA PHE A 340 -4.54 -23.77 7.60
C PHE A 340 -4.84 -24.93 8.56
N LYS A 341 -5.56 -25.96 8.12
CA LYS A 341 -6.03 -27.05 8.97
C LYS A 341 -4.87 -27.80 9.63
N GLY A 342 -4.93 -27.94 10.95
CA GLY A 342 -3.92 -28.68 11.74
C GLY A 342 -2.60 -27.93 11.93
N LYS A 343 -2.54 -26.64 11.61
CA LYS A 343 -1.35 -25.79 11.78
C LYS A 343 -1.53 -24.86 12.97
N SER A 344 -0.57 -24.84 13.89
CA SER A 344 -0.50 -23.85 14.97
C SER A 344 0.32 -22.67 14.51
N ILE A 345 -0.36 -21.66 13.94
CA ILE A 345 0.28 -20.45 13.41
C ILE A 345 0.30 -19.39 14.51
N LYS A 346 1.47 -18.79 14.72
CA LYS A 346 1.65 -17.68 15.67
C LYS A 346 2.24 -16.49 14.95
N LEU A 347 1.62 -15.32 15.11
CA LEU A 347 2.12 -14.06 14.56
C LEU A 347 2.97 -13.33 15.60
N SER A 348 4.07 -12.71 15.16
CA SER A 348 4.99 -11.95 16.01
C SER A 348 5.12 -10.51 15.51
N LEU A 349 5.00 -9.53 16.40
CA LEU A 349 5.30 -8.13 16.07
C LEU A 349 6.81 -7.93 15.86
N ASP A 350 7.65 -8.58 16.66
CA ASP A 350 9.11 -8.51 16.55
C ASP A 350 9.60 -8.99 15.17
N GLU A 351 8.96 -10.01 14.59
CA GLU A 351 9.31 -10.49 13.24
C GLU A 351 8.94 -9.45 12.16
N ILE A 352 7.84 -8.72 12.36
CA ILE A 352 7.42 -7.67 11.43
C ILE A 352 8.31 -6.43 11.59
N GLU A 353 8.64 -6.04 12.82
CA GLU A 353 9.59 -4.95 13.11
C GLU A 353 10.97 -5.24 12.51
N LYS A 354 11.45 -6.48 12.66
CA LYS A 354 12.69 -6.93 12.02
C LYS A 354 12.64 -6.78 10.49
N LEU A 355 11.49 -7.06 9.86
CA LEU A 355 11.32 -6.85 8.41
C LEU A 355 11.26 -5.38 8.02
N VAL A 356 10.66 -4.52 8.85
CA VAL A 356 10.70 -3.06 8.66
C VAL A 356 12.14 -2.58 8.65
N ASN A 357 12.96 -3.04 9.60
CA ASN A 357 14.40 -2.71 9.66
C ASN A 357 15.16 -3.25 8.46
N VAL A 358 14.95 -4.52 8.07
CA VAL A 358 15.55 -5.10 6.86
C VAL A 358 15.22 -4.28 5.61
N ARG A 359 13.97 -3.86 5.48
CA ARG A 359 13.55 -3.06 4.33
C ARG A 359 14.20 -1.69 4.34
N TYR A 360 14.30 -1.05 5.49
CA TYR A 360 14.97 0.24 5.63
C TYR A 360 16.47 0.18 5.31
N GLU A 361 17.16 -0.83 5.83
CA GLU A 361 18.58 -1.04 5.52
C GLU A 361 18.80 -1.27 4.03
N TRP A 362 17.91 -2.01 3.36
CA TRP A 362 17.99 -2.18 1.91
C TRP A 362 17.98 -0.85 1.14
N GLU A 363 17.08 0.08 1.48
CA GLU A 363 16.98 1.37 0.77
C GLU A 363 18.21 2.27 0.98
N LYS A 364 18.95 2.07 2.09
CA LYS A 364 20.18 2.82 2.37
C LYS A 364 21.41 2.30 1.63
N ASN A 365 21.37 1.06 1.14
CA ASN A 365 22.53 0.40 0.57
C ASN A 365 22.61 0.63 -0.94
N GLN A 366 23.84 0.88 -1.41
CA GLN A 366 24.16 0.93 -2.83
C GLN A 366 24.69 -0.42 -3.30
N PHE A 367 24.64 -0.64 -4.62
CA PHE A 367 25.27 -1.83 -5.21
C PHE A 367 26.78 -1.80 -5.00
N PRO A 368 27.41 -2.84 -4.42
CA PRO A 368 28.84 -2.80 -4.14
C PRO A 368 29.71 -2.78 -5.40
N THR A 369 29.22 -3.38 -6.48
CA THR A 369 29.90 -3.45 -7.76
C THR A 369 28.92 -3.29 -8.92
N ALA A 370 29.45 -2.97 -10.10
CA ALA A 370 28.67 -2.97 -11.34
C ALA A 370 28.09 -4.38 -11.66
N GLU A 371 28.81 -5.46 -11.30
CA GLU A 371 28.28 -6.82 -11.45
C GLU A 371 27.03 -7.04 -10.58
N ASP A 372 27.06 -6.62 -9.32
CA ASP A 372 25.94 -6.77 -8.38
C ASP A 372 24.73 -5.96 -8.83
N ALA A 373 24.95 -4.73 -9.31
CA ALA A 373 23.91 -3.91 -9.91
C ALA A 373 23.28 -4.62 -11.13
N SER A 374 24.11 -5.20 -11.99
CA SER A 374 23.64 -5.91 -13.18
C SER A 374 22.85 -7.17 -12.85
N ALA A 375 23.24 -7.90 -11.79
CA ALA A 375 22.53 -9.09 -11.34
C ALA A 375 21.11 -8.74 -10.86
N MET A 376 20.95 -7.64 -10.11
CA MET A 376 19.63 -7.16 -9.70
C MET A 376 18.77 -6.74 -10.89
N GLN A 377 19.36 -6.02 -11.84
CA GLN A 377 18.66 -5.63 -13.06
C GLN A 377 18.18 -6.85 -13.85
N LEU A 378 19.00 -7.88 -13.97
CA LEU A 378 18.61 -9.14 -14.62
C LEU A 378 17.49 -9.87 -13.87
N ILE A 379 17.49 -9.86 -12.53
CA ILE A 379 16.37 -10.40 -11.74
C ILE A 379 15.08 -9.65 -12.06
N TRP A 380 15.07 -8.32 -11.98
CA TRP A 380 13.88 -7.50 -12.26
C TRP A 380 13.38 -7.63 -13.70
N TRP A 381 14.31 -7.65 -14.67
CA TRP A 381 14.00 -7.81 -16.09
C TRP A 381 13.67 -9.25 -16.50
N SER A 382 13.85 -10.23 -15.62
CA SER A 382 13.43 -11.60 -15.88
C SER A 382 11.90 -11.77 -15.87
N ARG A 383 11.43 -12.97 -16.21
CA ARG A 383 10.00 -13.36 -16.00
C ARG A 383 9.64 -13.51 -14.52
N TYR A 384 10.65 -13.54 -13.66
CA TYR A 384 10.57 -13.86 -12.25
C TYR A 384 10.85 -12.65 -11.36
N GLY A 385 10.82 -11.43 -11.92
CA GLY A 385 11.15 -10.18 -11.23
C GLY A 385 10.37 -9.96 -9.93
N ARG A 386 9.15 -10.51 -9.79
CA ARG A 386 8.38 -10.49 -8.52
C ARG A 386 9.11 -11.14 -7.33
N TYR A 387 10.10 -11.98 -7.59
CA TYR A 387 10.85 -12.70 -6.56
C TYR A 387 12.10 -11.98 -6.06
N TRP A 388 12.28 -10.70 -6.41
CA TRP A 388 13.22 -9.83 -5.68
C TRP A 388 12.90 -9.76 -4.18
N VAL A 389 11.67 -10.12 -3.77
CA VAL A 389 11.28 -10.35 -2.37
C VAL A 389 12.21 -11.31 -1.62
N LEU A 390 12.90 -12.21 -2.33
CA LEU A 390 13.88 -13.13 -1.75
C LEU A 390 15.05 -12.40 -1.09
N ASP A 391 15.41 -11.19 -1.54
CA ASP A 391 16.47 -10.39 -0.94
C ASP A 391 16.11 -10.06 0.52
N PHE A 392 14.87 -9.65 0.75
CA PHE A 392 14.38 -9.36 2.09
C PHE A 392 14.22 -10.61 2.95
N VAL A 393 13.78 -11.74 2.37
CA VAL A 393 13.72 -13.01 3.10
C VAL A 393 15.12 -13.49 3.48
N PHE A 394 16.10 -13.31 2.59
CA PHE A 394 17.51 -13.62 2.82
C PHE A 394 18.07 -12.76 3.94
N MET A 395 17.95 -11.43 3.82
CA MET A 395 18.40 -10.50 4.84
C MET A 395 17.70 -10.73 6.19
N TYR A 396 16.41 -11.07 6.19
CA TYR A 396 15.69 -11.45 7.40
C TYR A 396 16.30 -12.69 8.09
N ALA A 397 16.62 -13.73 7.31
CA ALA A 397 17.17 -14.96 7.86
C ALA A 397 18.63 -14.77 8.32
N PHE A 398 19.41 -13.98 7.58
CA PHE A 398 20.85 -13.81 7.80
C PHE A 398 21.22 -12.48 8.48
N CYS A 399 20.28 -11.69 9.01
CA CYS A 399 20.58 -10.36 9.57
C CYS A 399 21.66 -10.34 10.67
N ASP A 400 21.80 -11.46 11.40
CA ASP A 400 22.77 -11.61 12.50
C ASP A 400 24.14 -12.12 12.00
N ASP A 401 24.27 -12.42 10.71
CA ASP A 401 25.51 -12.88 10.07
C ASP A 401 26.32 -11.66 9.57
N GLU A 402 27.57 -11.56 10.00
CA GLU A 402 28.50 -10.50 9.58
C GLU A 402 28.70 -10.48 8.05
N ASN A 403 28.56 -11.63 7.38
CA ASN A 403 28.72 -11.78 5.93
C ASN A 403 27.39 -11.69 5.16
N CYS A 404 26.28 -11.30 5.81
CA CYS A 404 24.94 -11.28 5.22
C CYS A 404 24.91 -10.60 3.84
N TRP A 405 25.45 -9.38 3.75
CA TRP A 405 25.50 -8.61 2.51
C TRP A 405 26.34 -9.27 1.44
N GLN A 406 27.55 -9.73 1.78
CA GLN A 406 28.42 -10.40 0.82
C GLN A 406 27.75 -11.66 0.25
N ASN A 407 27.10 -12.45 1.13
CA ASN A 407 26.40 -13.67 0.75
C ASN A 407 25.14 -13.37 -0.07
N LEU A 408 24.41 -12.29 0.23
CA LEU A 408 23.28 -11.82 -0.58
C LEU A 408 23.68 -11.53 -2.03
N TRP A 409 24.81 -10.86 -2.24
CA TRP A 409 25.29 -10.55 -3.59
C TRP A 409 25.78 -11.78 -4.35
N ILE A 410 26.39 -12.75 -3.66
CA ILE A 410 26.71 -14.06 -4.27
C ILE A 410 25.43 -14.78 -4.67
N PHE A 411 24.43 -14.79 -3.79
CA PHE A 411 23.10 -15.35 -4.06
C PHE A 411 22.44 -14.70 -5.27
N ASN A 412 22.43 -13.37 -5.36
CA ASN A 412 21.81 -12.61 -6.44
C ASN A 412 22.49 -12.82 -7.79
N ARG A 413 23.82 -12.90 -7.83
CA ARG A 413 24.56 -13.27 -9.05
C ARG A 413 24.21 -14.67 -9.56
N LYS A 414 24.02 -15.63 -8.66
CA LYS A 414 23.58 -16.99 -9.06
C LYS A 414 22.11 -17.03 -9.48
N LEU A 415 21.25 -16.33 -8.74
CA LEU A 415 19.82 -16.28 -9.01
C LEU A 415 19.53 -15.58 -10.35
N SER A 416 20.23 -14.49 -10.66
CA SER A 416 20.08 -13.75 -11.91
C SER A 416 20.41 -14.61 -13.13
N LYS A 417 21.47 -15.44 -13.06
CA LYS A 417 21.82 -16.41 -14.11
C LYS A 417 20.69 -17.42 -14.31
N LEU A 418 20.20 -18.04 -13.23
CA LEU A 418 19.09 -19.01 -13.29
C LEU A 418 17.83 -18.38 -13.92
N TYR A 419 17.43 -17.22 -13.44
CA TYR A 419 16.23 -16.54 -13.94
C TYR A 419 16.38 -16.09 -15.39
N SER A 420 17.59 -15.72 -15.83
CA SER A 420 17.88 -15.40 -17.22
C SER A 420 17.73 -16.64 -18.13
N VAL A 421 18.34 -17.76 -17.75
CA VAL A 421 18.24 -19.04 -18.48
C VAL A 421 16.77 -19.45 -18.67
N TYR A 422 15.98 -19.45 -17.60
CA TYR A 422 14.58 -19.87 -17.66
C TYR A 422 13.64 -18.81 -18.22
N SER A 423 14.05 -17.55 -18.28
CA SER A 423 13.29 -16.51 -19.00
C SER A 423 13.42 -16.66 -20.51
N VAL A 424 14.60 -17.05 -20.98
CA VAL A 424 14.87 -17.29 -22.41
C VAL A 424 14.26 -18.61 -22.88
N ARG A 425 14.37 -19.68 -22.08
CA ARG A 425 13.90 -21.04 -22.48
C ARG A 425 12.43 -21.12 -22.89
N TYR A 426 11.59 -20.15 -22.47
CA TYR A 426 10.16 -19.98 -22.83
C TYR A 426 9.34 -21.26 -23.09
N ALA A 427 9.57 -22.34 -22.32
CA ALA A 427 8.86 -23.60 -22.45
C ALA A 427 7.70 -23.70 -21.43
N LYS A 428 6.75 -24.62 -21.65
CA LYS A 428 5.71 -25.01 -20.68
C LYS A 428 6.36 -25.58 -19.40
N GLY A 429 6.79 -24.69 -18.51
CA GLY A 429 7.52 -25.03 -17.29
C GLY A 429 7.51 -23.91 -16.24
N LEU A 430 6.64 -22.91 -16.40
CA LEU A 430 6.46 -21.79 -15.43
C LEU A 430 6.38 -22.30 -13.99
N ASN A 431 5.64 -23.39 -13.77
CA ASN A 431 5.45 -23.96 -12.44
C ASN A 431 6.77 -24.45 -11.80
N ARG A 432 7.74 -24.94 -12.59
CA ARG A 432 9.00 -25.48 -12.04
C ARG A 432 9.80 -24.42 -11.30
N ILE A 433 9.96 -23.23 -11.89
CA ILE A 433 10.71 -22.15 -11.25
C ILE A 433 9.93 -21.54 -10.08
N HIS A 434 8.61 -21.41 -10.18
CA HIS A 434 7.80 -20.98 -9.03
C HIS A 434 7.98 -21.94 -7.83
N THR A 435 7.88 -23.25 -8.06
CA THR A 435 8.10 -24.27 -7.02
C THR A 435 9.52 -24.23 -6.48
N PHE A 436 10.52 -24.10 -7.35
CA PHE A 436 11.92 -24.00 -6.93
C PHE A 436 12.18 -22.75 -6.09
N THR A 437 11.64 -21.58 -6.50
CA THR A 437 11.75 -20.35 -5.73
C THR A 437 11.11 -20.50 -4.34
N TYR A 438 9.99 -21.20 -4.21
CA TYR A 438 9.40 -21.48 -2.90
C TYR A 438 10.23 -22.44 -2.05
N HIS A 439 10.97 -23.35 -2.67
CA HIS A 439 11.95 -24.20 -2.00
C HIS A 439 13.18 -23.39 -1.54
N LEU A 440 13.65 -22.42 -2.32
CA LEU A 440 14.73 -21.52 -1.90
C LEU A 440 14.37 -20.77 -0.62
N ILE A 441 13.13 -20.31 -0.47
CA ILE A 441 12.65 -19.67 0.76
C ILE A 441 12.84 -20.62 1.96
N ASP A 442 12.53 -21.91 1.80
CA ASP A 442 12.71 -22.89 2.87
C ASP A 442 14.19 -23.08 3.24
N LEU A 443 15.09 -23.09 2.26
CA LEU A 443 16.53 -23.17 2.51
C LEU A 443 17.08 -21.89 3.16
N ILE A 444 16.61 -20.73 2.72
CA ILE A 444 16.95 -19.42 3.29
C ILE A 444 16.57 -19.36 4.77
N LEU A 445 15.34 -19.73 5.13
CA LEU A 445 14.91 -19.71 6.53
C LEU A 445 15.61 -20.76 7.40
N LYS A 446 16.14 -21.83 6.79
CA LYS A 446 17.03 -22.80 7.46
C LYS A 446 18.48 -22.31 7.58
N LYS A 447 18.80 -21.14 7.02
CA LYS A 447 20.13 -20.54 6.94
C LYS A 447 21.17 -21.46 6.28
N ASP A 448 20.75 -22.28 5.31
CA ASP A 448 21.61 -23.23 4.58
C ASP A 448 22.21 -22.58 3.31
N PHE A 449 23.21 -21.71 3.48
CA PHE A 449 23.79 -20.96 2.37
C PHE A 449 24.40 -21.85 1.28
N GLU A 450 25.17 -22.86 1.66
CA GLU A 450 25.79 -23.81 0.72
C GLU A 450 24.72 -24.62 -0.04
N GLY A 451 23.67 -25.06 0.65
CA GLY A 451 22.54 -25.74 0.03
C GLY A 451 21.78 -24.86 -0.95
N ILE A 452 21.62 -23.56 -0.67
CA ILE A 452 21.01 -22.58 -1.59
C ILE A 452 21.82 -22.49 -2.88
N ILE A 453 23.12 -22.21 -2.77
CA ILE A 453 24.01 -22.02 -3.92
C ILE A 453 24.11 -23.30 -4.75
N THR A 454 24.25 -24.45 -4.08
CA THR A 454 24.27 -25.77 -4.73
C THR A 454 22.98 -26.04 -5.49
N SER A 455 21.82 -25.77 -4.88
CA SER A 455 20.51 -25.98 -5.50
C SER A 455 20.31 -25.11 -6.74
N ILE A 456 20.76 -23.85 -6.71
CA ILE A 456 20.69 -22.94 -7.87
C ILE A 456 21.60 -23.45 -9.00
N ASN A 457 22.87 -23.77 -8.68
CA ASN A 457 23.82 -24.24 -9.69
C ASN A 457 23.36 -25.54 -10.35
N ASN A 458 22.89 -26.52 -9.57
CA ASN A 458 22.36 -27.79 -10.08
C ASN A 458 21.21 -27.58 -11.07
N LEU A 459 20.33 -26.62 -10.78
CA LEU A 459 19.23 -26.31 -11.67
C LEU A 459 19.68 -25.60 -12.95
N ILE A 460 20.71 -24.75 -12.89
CA ILE A 460 21.31 -24.11 -14.08
C ILE A 460 21.89 -25.17 -15.02
N ILE A 461 22.74 -26.06 -14.50
CA ILE A 461 23.52 -27.04 -15.28
C ILE A 461 22.75 -28.31 -15.69
N SER A 462 21.45 -28.39 -15.37
CA SER A 462 20.56 -29.46 -15.82
C SER A 462 20.74 -29.73 -17.33
N GLU A 463 20.94 -31.00 -17.72
CA GLU A 463 21.42 -31.41 -19.06
C GLU A 463 20.64 -30.78 -20.23
N GLU A 464 19.33 -30.57 -20.06
CA GLU A 464 18.46 -29.97 -21.06
C GLU A 464 18.61 -28.44 -21.23
N ASN A 465 19.15 -27.71 -20.26
CA ASN A 465 19.09 -26.25 -20.27
C ASN A 465 20.02 -25.62 -21.30
N LYS A 466 21.29 -26.02 -21.30
CA LYS A 466 22.31 -25.42 -22.17
C LYS A 466 21.99 -25.65 -23.66
N PRO A 467 21.71 -26.88 -24.14
CA PRO A 467 21.41 -27.10 -25.56
C PRO A 467 20.13 -26.38 -26.02
N VAL A 468 19.10 -26.32 -25.18
CA VAL A 468 17.85 -25.62 -25.51
C VAL A 468 18.07 -24.11 -25.55
N PHE A 469 18.82 -23.56 -24.60
CA PHE A 469 19.16 -22.14 -24.57
C PHE A 469 19.99 -21.74 -25.80
N GLU A 470 21.04 -22.51 -26.11
CA GLU A 470 21.87 -22.32 -27.31
C GLU A 470 21.04 -22.35 -28.59
N LYS A 471 20.12 -23.31 -28.73
CA LYS A 471 19.23 -23.38 -29.89
C LYS A 471 18.36 -22.12 -30.04
N LEU A 472 17.85 -21.58 -28.94
CA LEU A 472 16.96 -20.41 -28.96
C LEU A 472 17.70 -19.12 -29.32
N ILE A 473 18.85 -18.87 -28.71
CA ILE A 473 19.60 -17.62 -28.97
C ILE A 473 20.24 -17.57 -30.36
N ASN A 474 20.42 -18.73 -31.01
CA ASN A 474 20.93 -18.84 -32.36
C ASN A 474 19.83 -18.71 -33.44
N GLY A 475 18.56 -18.69 -33.06
CA GLY A 475 17.41 -18.52 -33.97
C GLY A 475 16.88 -17.09 -34.04
N ASP A 476 15.61 -16.94 -34.42
CA ASP A 476 14.88 -15.68 -34.33
C ASP A 476 14.56 -15.36 -32.86
N ILE A 477 15.22 -14.34 -32.30
CA ILE A 477 15.02 -13.94 -30.91
C ILE A 477 13.92 -12.88 -30.73
N THR A 478 13.31 -12.42 -31.82
CA THR A 478 12.28 -11.36 -31.84
C THR A 478 10.86 -11.88 -31.68
N GLU A 479 10.63 -13.18 -31.94
CA GLU A 479 9.34 -13.85 -31.68
C GLU A 479 8.83 -13.63 -30.25
N ASN A 480 9.75 -13.48 -29.30
CA ASN A 480 9.44 -13.19 -27.92
C ASN A 480 10.17 -11.95 -27.41
N THR A 481 9.40 -10.90 -27.13
CA THR A 481 9.93 -9.63 -26.62
C THR A 481 10.80 -9.78 -25.37
N LYS A 482 10.50 -10.71 -24.45
CA LYS A 482 11.30 -10.92 -23.24
C LYS A 482 12.63 -11.59 -23.56
N VAL A 483 12.64 -12.58 -24.46
CA VAL A 483 13.86 -13.21 -24.98
C VAL A 483 14.74 -12.16 -25.65
N LYS A 484 14.20 -11.43 -26.63
CA LYS A 484 14.89 -10.33 -27.32
C LYS A 484 15.57 -9.37 -26.34
N ASN A 485 14.81 -8.87 -25.37
CA ASN A 485 15.30 -7.87 -24.43
C ASN A 485 16.38 -8.41 -23.49
N ILE A 486 16.23 -9.63 -22.97
CA ILE A 486 17.22 -10.23 -22.05
C ILE A 486 18.51 -10.55 -22.80
N VAL A 487 18.44 -11.20 -23.96
CA VAL A 487 19.63 -11.64 -24.70
C VAL A 487 20.42 -10.43 -25.23
N CYS A 488 19.74 -9.41 -25.78
CA CYS A 488 20.43 -8.20 -26.26
C CYS A 488 21.08 -7.41 -25.11
N ARG A 489 20.43 -7.32 -23.95
CA ARG A 489 21.00 -6.66 -22.76
C ARG A 489 22.15 -7.45 -22.16
N LEU A 490 22.09 -8.78 -22.15
CA LEU A 490 23.22 -9.63 -21.76
C LEU A 490 24.41 -9.44 -22.70
N SER A 491 24.20 -9.40 -24.02
CA SER A 491 25.26 -9.10 -24.99
C SER A 491 25.88 -7.72 -24.74
N ALA A 492 25.06 -6.68 -24.53
CA ALA A 492 25.54 -5.34 -24.20
C ALA A 492 26.30 -5.30 -22.87
N LEU A 493 25.78 -5.97 -21.83
CA LEU A 493 26.39 -6.06 -20.51
C LEU A 493 27.76 -6.76 -20.57
N LEU A 494 27.88 -7.86 -21.30
CA LEU A 494 29.14 -8.60 -21.44
C LEU A 494 30.18 -7.85 -22.29
N ALA A 495 29.76 -6.89 -23.11
CA ALA A 495 30.68 -5.95 -23.74
C ALA A 495 31.35 -5.01 -22.72
N GLU A 496 30.74 -4.82 -21.54
CA GLU A 496 31.23 -4.00 -20.42
C GLU A 496 31.89 -4.83 -19.31
N LYS A 497 32.27 -6.09 -19.57
CA LYS A 497 32.81 -7.02 -18.54
C LYS A 497 34.01 -6.47 -17.76
N GLU A 498 34.78 -5.56 -18.34
CA GLU A 498 35.99 -4.98 -17.72
C GLU A 498 35.66 -4.09 -16.52
N ILE A 499 34.44 -3.54 -16.45
CA ILE A 499 34.00 -2.68 -15.34
C ILE A 499 33.18 -3.43 -14.29
N PHE A 500 33.02 -4.75 -14.39
CA PHE A 500 32.18 -5.52 -13.45
C PHE A 500 32.64 -5.41 -11.99
N SER A 501 33.95 -5.40 -11.75
CA SER A 501 34.53 -5.23 -10.41
C SER A 501 34.61 -3.78 -9.95
N ALA A 502 34.20 -2.83 -10.79
CA ALA A 502 34.23 -1.41 -10.48
C ALA A 502 33.19 -1.08 -9.40
N LYS A 503 33.56 -0.16 -8.50
CA LYS A 503 32.76 0.26 -7.34
C LYS A 503 32.31 1.72 -7.42
N ASP A 504 32.75 2.44 -8.45
CA ASP A 504 32.39 3.84 -8.66
C ASP A 504 30.98 3.98 -9.26
N ASP A 505 30.32 5.07 -8.89
CA ASP A 505 28.96 5.39 -9.31
C ASP A 505 28.81 5.49 -10.83
N GLU A 506 29.85 5.95 -11.54
CA GLU A 506 29.81 6.09 -13.00
C GLU A 506 29.69 4.72 -13.68
N SER A 507 30.54 3.77 -13.29
CA SER A 507 30.52 2.40 -13.79
C SER A 507 29.21 1.69 -13.45
N ILE A 508 28.72 1.83 -12.21
CA ILE A 508 27.43 1.27 -11.78
C ILE A 508 26.27 1.87 -12.59
N LYS A 509 26.25 3.19 -12.76
CA LYS A 509 25.23 3.87 -13.57
C LYS A 509 25.28 3.44 -15.03
N ARG A 510 26.48 3.21 -15.58
CA ARG A 510 26.68 2.77 -16.96
C ARG A 510 26.05 1.40 -17.22
N VAL A 511 26.26 0.41 -16.36
CA VAL A 511 25.59 -0.89 -16.51
C VAL A 511 24.08 -0.80 -16.24
N ARG A 512 23.64 0.01 -15.28
CA ARG A 512 22.20 0.22 -15.02
C ARG A 512 21.49 0.84 -16.22
N ASN A 513 22.12 1.77 -16.94
CA ASN A 513 21.55 2.41 -18.12
C ASN A 513 21.25 1.45 -19.28
N ILE A 514 21.88 0.26 -19.32
CA ILE A 514 21.53 -0.80 -20.28
C ILE A 514 20.09 -1.30 -20.04
N PHE A 515 19.61 -1.20 -18.80
CA PHE A 515 18.30 -1.69 -18.35
C PHE A 515 17.31 -0.54 -18.16
N ASP A 516 17.64 0.40 -17.28
CA ASP A 516 16.77 1.50 -16.85
C ASP A 516 16.82 2.72 -17.78
N GLY A 517 17.81 2.76 -18.70
CA GLY A 517 17.99 3.88 -19.62
C GLY A 517 16.94 3.92 -20.73
N GLN A 518 16.84 5.07 -21.40
CA GLN A 518 16.07 5.20 -22.65
C GLN A 518 16.82 4.50 -23.78
N VAL A 519 16.61 3.19 -23.89
CA VAL A 519 17.26 2.32 -24.87
C VAL A 519 16.23 1.53 -25.68
N ASP A 520 16.56 1.31 -26.94
CA ASP A 520 15.84 0.45 -27.87
C ASP A 520 16.71 -0.75 -28.28
N ILE A 521 16.08 -1.79 -28.82
CA ILE A 521 16.79 -2.87 -29.50
C ILE A 521 16.85 -2.51 -30.98
N GLU A 522 18.05 -2.17 -31.45
CA GLU A 522 18.34 -1.77 -32.81
C GLU A 522 18.63 -2.98 -33.70
N HIS A 523 18.06 -2.98 -34.90
CA HIS A 523 18.46 -3.84 -36.01
C HIS A 523 19.64 -3.18 -36.75
N ILE A 524 20.82 -3.80 -36.77
CA ILE A 524 22.01 -3.24 -37.43
C ILE A 524 21.74 -3.08 -38.94
N GLU A 525 21.38 -4.18 -39.61
CA GLU A 525 20.74 -4.17 -40.92
C GLU A 525 19.25 -3.81 -40.77
N ALA A 526 18.77 -2.79 -41.49
CA ALA A 526 17.40 -2.33 -41.33
C ALA A 526 16.37 -3.37 -41.81
N TYR A 527 15.38 -3.65 -40.96
CA TYR A 527 14.28 -4.57 -41.29
C TYR A 527 13.27 -3.97 -42.30
N ASN A 528 13.04 -2.64 -42.23
CA ASN A 528 11.99 -1.95 -43.00
C ASN A 528 12.52 -0.72 -43.75
N TYR A 529 13.38 -0.94 -44.75
CA TYR A 529 13.89 0.12 -45.64
C TYR A 529 12.78 1.00 -46.23
N PHE A 530 12.96 2.32 -46.34
CA PHE A 530 11.95 3.20 -46.97
C PHE A 530 11.75 2.87 -48.46
N ASP A 531 12.82 2.48 -49.16
CA ASP A 531 12.76 1.95 -50.51
C ASP A 531 12.15 0.54 -50.52
N GLU A 532 11.03 0.36 -51.22
CA GLU A 532 10.30 -0.91 -51.27
C GLU A 532 11.06 -2.02 -51.99
N THR A 533 11.83 -1.68 -53.03
CA THR A 533 12.61 -2.66 -53.81
C THR A 533 13.74 -3.20 -52.95
N LEU A 534 14.51 -2.30 -52.34
CA LEU A 534 15.59 -2.67 -51.42
C LEU A 534 15.06 -3.44 -50.21
N ARG A 535 13.87 -3.07 -49.70
CA ARG A 535 13.22 -3.80 -48.60
C ARG A 535 12.92 -5.25 -48.97
N GLU A 536 12.38 -5.49 -50.16
CA GLU A 536 12.05 -6.86 -50.59
C GLU A 536 13.30 -7.69 -50.88
N GLU A 537 14.30 -7.10 -51.55
CA GLU A 537 15.61 -7.73 -51.76
C GLU A 537 16.24 -8.17 -50.44
N LYS A 538 16.28 -7.26 -49.45
CA LYS A 538 16.86 -7.56 -48.13
C LYS A 538 16.06 -8.56 -47.33
N ARG A 539 14.73 -8.58 -47.44
CA ARG A 539 13.88 -9.61 -46.80
C ARG A 539 14.19 -11.00 -47.33
N ILE A 540 14.38 -11.15 -48.63
CA ILE A 540 14.73 -12.43 -49.26
C ILE A 540 16.16 -12.83 -48.89
N GLU A 541 17.11 -11.90 -48.98
CA GLU A 541 18.52 -12.14 -48.65
C GLU A 541 18.69 -12.55 -47.18
N TRP A 542 18.10 -11.80 -46.25
CA TRP A 542 18.33 -11.99 -44.81
C TRP A 542 17.41 -13.01 -44.16
N ALA A 543 16.21 -13.24 -44.70
CA ALA A 543 15.24 -14.19 -44.17
C ALA A 543 15.11 -14.12 -42.63
N ASP A 544 15.34 -15.24 -41.94
CA ASP A 544 15.31 -15.36 -40.47
C ASP A 544 16.51 -14.71 -39.76
N LYS A 545 17.62 -14.45 -40.46
CA LYS A 545 18.85 -13.89 -39.89
C LYS A 545 18.68 -12.41 -39.52
N ILE A 546 17.72 -11.71 -40.14
CA ILE A 546 17.43 -10.30 -39.82
C ILE A 546 17.06 -10.11 -38.35
N ASN A 547 16.46 -11.13 -37.73
CA ASN A 547 16.02 -11.14 -36.35
C ASN A 547 16.94 -11.95 -35.42
N SER A 548 18.12 -12.34 -35.92
CA SER A 548 19.11 -13.06 -35.11
C SER A 548 19.82 -12.14 -34.13
N LEU A 549 20.39 -12.72 -33.07
CA LEU A 549 21.24 -11.99 -32.11
C LEU A 549 22.38 -11.22 -32.82
N GLY A 550 22.91 -11.77 -33.92
CA GLY A 550 23.96 -11.16 -34.70
C GLY A 550 23.58 -9.80 -35.27
N ASN A 551 22.32 -9.59 -35.65
CA ASN A 551 21.82 -8.34 -36.22
C ASN A 551 21.18 -7.40 -35.18
N LEU A 552 21.15 -7.77 -33.90
CA LEU A 552 20.47 -7.01 -32.86
C LEU A 552 21.45 -6.50 -31.79
N MET A 553 21.23 -5.28 -31.33
CA MET A 553 21.98 -4.69 -30.22
C MET A 553 21.18 -3.63 -29.46
N VAL A 554 21.58 -3.38 -28.21
CA VAL A 554 21.04 -2.25 -27.43
C VAL A 554 21.59 -0.94 -27.99
N LEU A 555 20.74 0.07 -28.13
CA LEU A 555 21.12 1.41 -28.58
C LEU A 555 20.31 2.47 -27.84
N GLU A 556 20.89 3.64 -27.59
CA GLU A 556 20.17 4.78 -27.04
C GLU A 556 19.00 5.21 -27.94
N SER A 557 17.81 5.39 -27.37
CA SER A 557 16.59 5.70 -28.14
C SER A 557 16.69 6.98 -28.95
N SER A 558 17.47 7.97 -28.48
CA SER A 558 17.74 9.21 -29.23
C SER A 558 18.53 8.94 -30.51
N ILE A 559 19.54 8.07 -30.44
CA ILE A 559 20.34 7.67 -31.60
C ILE A 559 19.47 6.81 -32.52
N ASN A 560 18.74 5.83 -31.98
CA ASN A 560 17.85 4.95 -32.75
C ASN A 560 16.85 5.77 -33.59
N ARG A 561 16.15 6.74 -32.97
CA ARG A 561 15.21 7.62 -33.69
C ARG A 561 15.88 8.42 -34.82
N SER A 562 17.14 8.82 -34.67
CA SER A 562 17.86 9.61 -35.68
C SER A 562 18.30 8.80 -36.90
N ILE A 563 18.57 7.50 -36.69
CA ILE A 563 19.00 6.60 -37.76
C ILE A 563 17.84 5.84 -38.39
N SER A 564 16.83 5.44 -37.61
CA SER A 564 15.63 4.73 -38.10
C SER A 564 16.00 3.57 -39.06
N ASN A 565 15.24 3.39 -40.14
CA ASN A 565 15.44 2.35 -41.13
C ASN A 565 16.46 2.72 -42.23
N LYS A 566 17.46 3.54 -41.91
CA LYS A 566 18.52 3.90 -42.87
C LYS A 566 19.46 2.73 -43.16
N PRO A 567 20.18 2.74 -44.31
CA PRO A 567 21.25 1.79 -44.57
C PRO A 567 22.36 1.84 -43.53
N TYR A 568 23.06 0.72 -43.36
CA TYR A 568 24.16 0.59 -42.39
C TYR A 568 25.24 1.69 -42.55
N SER A 569 25.58 2.07 -43.77
CA SER A 569 26.56 3.13 -44.06
C SER A 569 26.19 4.48 -43.44
N GLU A 570 24.89 4.82 -43.38
CA GLU A 570 24.41 6.04 -42.72
C GLU A 570 24.33 5.88 -41.20
N LYS A 571 23.99 4.67 -40.71
CA LYS A 571 23.97 4.36 -39.28
C LYS A 571 25.37 4.49 -38.65
N LEU A 572 26.41 4.09 -39.38
CA LEU A 572 27.82 4.22 -38.98
C LEU A 572 28.23 5.65 -38.62
N LEU A 573 27.60 6.67 -39.21
CA LEU A 573 27.89 8.07 -38.90
C LEU A 573 27.47 8.47 -37.47
N LYS A 574 26.57 7.70 -36.83
CA LYS A 574 26.01 7.99 -35.51
C LYS A 574 26.46 7.01 -34.43
N TYR A 575 26.82 5.77 -34.77
CA TYR A 575 27.27 4.79 -33.78
C TYR A 575 28.46 5.24 -32.91
N PRO A 576 29.48 5.98 -33.40
CA PRO A 576 30.59 6.45 -32.57
C PRO A 576 30.18 7.35 -31.39
N SER A 577 29.00 8.01 -31.46
CA SER A 577 28.49 8.84 -30.35
C SER A 577 27.76 8.04 -29.26
N SER A 578 27.55 6.73 -29.44
CA SER A 578 26.94 5.89 -28.40
C SER A 578 27.88 5.75 -27.19
N SER A 579 27.31 5.61 -26.01
CA SER A 579 27.99 5.33 -24.76
C SER A 579 28.27 3.84 -24.54
N PHE A 580 27.56 2.96 -25.26
CA PHE A 580 27.68 1.51 -25.12
C PHE A 580 28.85 0.93 -25.90
N THR A 581 29.69 0.15 -25.23
CA THR A 581 30.88 -0.47 -25.84
C THR A 581 30.51 -1.38 -27.02
N ILE A 582 29.38 -2.07 -26.95
CA ILE A 582 28.92 -2.96 -28.03
C ILE A 582 28.65 -2.19 -29.34
N VAL A 583 28.12 -0.97 -29.25
CA VAL A 583 27.80 -0.13 -30.40
C VAL A 583 29.08 0.48 -30.98
N LYS A 584 30.00 0.93 -30.12
CA LYS A 584 31.32 1.43 -30.55
C LYS A 584 32.11 0.37 -31.32
N LYS A 585 32.13 -0.87 -30.82
CA LYS A 585 32.76 -2.00 -31.51
C LYS A 585 32.09 -2.32 -32.85
N GLN A 586 30.76 -2.20 -32.93
CA GLN A 586 30.05 -2.36 -34.19
C GLN A 586 30.46 -1.28 -35.21
N ALA A 587 30.70 -0.04 -34.77
CA ALA A 587 31.09 1.06 -35.64
C ALA A 587 32.48 0.88 -36.30
N GLU A 588 33.33 0.01 -35.77
CA GLU A 588 34.64 -0.32 -36.35
C GLU A 588 34.53 -1.16 -37.63
N LEU A 589 33.37 -1.79 -37.87
CA LEU A 589 33.12 -2.59 -39.07
C LEU A 589 32.62 -1.68 -40.21
N ALA A 590 33.47 -1.45 -41.21
CA ALA A 590 33.16 -0.59 -42.36
C ALA A 590 31.97 -1.06 -43.21
N GLU A 591 31.66 -2.35 -43.19
CA GLU A 591 30.55 -2.95 -43.94
C GLU A 591 29.84 -3.99 -43.08
N TRP A 592 28.54 -4.17 -43.34
CA TRP A 592 27.70 -5.15 -42.66
C TRP A 592 27.00 -6.06 -43.68
N ASN A 593 27.13 -7.37 -43.48
CA ASN A 593 26.59 -8.40 -44.37
C ASN A 593 26.25 -9.67 -43.57
N LEU A 594 25.69 -10.68 -44.24
CA LEU A 594 25.28 -11.92 -43.60
C LEU A 594 26.41 -12.67 -42.90
N GLU A 595 27.58 -12.78 -43.52
CA GLU A 595 28.74 -13.48 -42.95
C GLU A 595 29.17 -12.84 -41.62
N LYS A 596 29.26 -11.50 -41.57
CA LYS A 596 29.59 -10.76 -40.35
C LYS A 596 28.49 -10.87 -39.30
N CYS A 597 27.23 -10.89 -39.72
CA CYS A 597 26.09 -11.10 -38.84
C CYS A 597 26.15 -12.48 -38.16
N GLU A 598 26.41 -13.55 -38.92
CA GLU A 598 26.52 -14.90 -38.39
C GLU A 598 27.74 -15.04 -37.47
N LEU A 599 28.89 -14.48 -37.84
CA LEU A 599 30.07 -14.46 -36.99
C LEU A 599 29.80 -13.74 -35.66
N ARG A 600 29.15 -12.56 -35.71
CA ARG A 600 28.77 -11.83 -34.50
C ARG A 600 27.79 -12.63 -33.65
N ARG A 601 26.78 -13.27 -34.25
CA ARG A 601 25.83 -14.14 -33.56
C ARG A 601 26.58 -15.21 -32.77
N ASP A 602 27.48 -15.94 -33.42
CA ASP A 602 28.18 -17.06 -32.80
C ASP A 602 29.10 -16.60 -31.65
N VAL A 603 29.78 -15.46 -31.82
CA VAL A 603 30.62 -14.84 -30.78
C VAL A 603 29.79 -14.39 -29.58
N GLU A 604 28.70 -13.65 -29.81
CA GLU A 604 27.86 -13.14 -28.73
C GLU A 604 27.09 -14.27 -28.02
N ALA A 605 26.58 -15.24 -28.77
CA ALA A 605 25.93 -16.43 -28.22
C ALA A 605 26.88 -17.21 -27.30
N LYS A 606 28.13 -17.45 -27.75
CA LYS A 606 29.16 -18.13 -26.96
C LYS A 606 29.46 -17.38 -25.65
N LYS A 607 29.64 -16.05 -25.70
CA LYS A 607 29.87 -15.23 -24.49
C LYS A 607 28.73 -15.36 -23.48
N ILE A 608 27.49 -15.27 -23.94
CA ILE A 608 26.30 -15.38 -23.08
C ILE A 608 26.22 -16.77 -22.44
N VAL A 609 26.46 -17.82 -23.23
CA VAL A 609 26.43 -19.20 -22.73
C VAL A 609 27.53 -19.45 -21.71
N GLU A 610 28.76 -19.00 -21.98
CA GLU A 610 29.87 -19.09 -21.03
C GLU A 610 29.56 -18.36 -19.72
N TYR A 611 28.98 -17.16 -19.79
CA TYR A 611 28.60 -16.40 -18.60
C TYR A 611 27.50 -17.09 -17.78
N LEU A 612 26.50 -17.68 -18.41
CA LEU A 612 25.34 -18.24 -17.71
C LEU A 612 25.59 -19.64 -17.15
N PHE A 613 26.39 -20.46 -17.83
CA PHE A 613 26.54 -21.89 -17.52
C PHE A 613 27.90 -22.25 -16.89
N ASN A 614 28.88 -21.35 -16.94
CA ASN A 614 30.18 -21.49 -16.25
C ASN A 614 30.33 -20.39 -15.18
#